data_AF-A0A944JFZ0-F1
#
_entry.id   AF-A0A944JFZ0-F1
#
_cell.length_a   1.000
_cell.length_b   1.000
_cell.length_c   1.000
_cell.angle_alpha   90.00
_cell.angle_beta   90.00
_cell.angle_gamma   90.00
#
_symmetry.space_group_name_H-M   'P 1'
#
loop_
_entity.id
_entity.type
_entity.pdbx_description
1 polymer ?
#
loop_
_entity_poly.entity_id
_entity_poly.type
_entity_poly.pdbx_seq_one_letter_code
_entity_poly.pdbx_strand_id
1 'polypeptide(L)'
;MISALTRLADWSARTPKRLWAVAFLLFFTLAASWSVATPLSGSADEHAHYIRAAAVARGQFNGPEVMVPRRVAGAEVKSAETGAQLPQWYGELRTLHTCYSGHYHVPASCSPELGSSEKTAQVTTAAGRYHPGYYLAVGWPSLLVKGPDGLYLMRLAAALFCSALLASAVVTAAEWRRRSLALLGVFTAATPMALFMAGMVNPSGGEIAAG
;
A
#
# COMPACT_ATOMS: atom_id res chain seq x y z
N MET A 1 -31.37 11.46 15.22
CA MET A 1 -30.20 10.95 14.47
C MET A 1 -30.32 11.13 12.96
N ILE A 2 -31.42 10.69 12.32
CA ILE A 2 -31.60 10.80 10.86
C ILE A 2 -31.49 12.24 10.32
N SER A 3 -32.10 13.22 11.01
CA SER A 3 -32.03 14.65 10.61
C SER A 3 -30.63 15.28 10.72
N ALA A 4 -29.73 14.71 11.53
CA ALA A 4 -28.37 15.22 11.66
C ALA A 4 -27.48 14.68 10.52
N LEU A 5 -27.65 13.40 10.17
CA LEU A 5 -26.94 12.76 9.06
C LEU A 5 -27.32 13.38 7.70
N THR A 6 -28.60 13.69 7.49
CA THR A 6 -29.04 14.37 6.28
C THR A 6 -28.46 15.78 6.18
N ARG A 7 -28.45 16.55 7.28
CA ARG A 7 -27.81 17.88 7.32
C ARG A 7 -26.30 17.82 7.03
N LEU A 8 -25.61 16.80 7.54
CA LEU A 8 -24.18 16.58 7.27
C LEU A 8 -23.92 16.24 5.81
N ALA A 9 -24.74 15.37 5.22
CA ALA A 9 -24.66 15.01 3.81
C ALA A 9 -24.96 16.22 2.89
N ASP A 10 -25.99 16.99 3.22
CA ASP A 10 -26.33 18.20 2.47
C ASP A 10 -25.22 19.25 2.60
N TRP A 11 -24.57 19.36 3.77
CA TRP A 11 -23.46 20.26 4.00
C TRP A 11 -22.19 19.86 3.25
N SER A 12 -21.85 18.56 3.21
CA SER A 12 -20.68 18.04 2.51
C SER A 12 -20.82 18.18 1.00
N ALA A 13 -22.03 17.96 0.47
CA ALA A 13 -22.32 18.06 -0.95
C ALA A 13 -22.50 19.51 -1.47
N ARG A 14 -22.41 20.55 -0.62
CA ARG A 14 -22.64 21.95 -1.05
C ARG A 14 -21.65 22.46 -2.08
N THR A 15 -20.41 21.98 -2.05
CA THR A 15 -19.34 22.43 -2.96
C THR A 15 -18.43 21.26 -3.31
N PRO A 16 -17.85 21.22 -4.52
CA PRO A 16 -16.91 20.16 -4.93
C PRO A 16 -15.73 20.01 -3.96
N LYS A 17 -15.20 21.12 -3.45
CA LYS A 17 -14.07 21.12 -2.48
C LYS A 17 -14.44 20.44 -1.16
N ARG A 18 -15.63 20.69 -0.63
CA ARG A 18 -16.11 20.05 0.62
C ARG A 18 -16.40 18.56 0.39
N LEU A 19 -17.01 18.22 -0.73
CA LEU A 19 -17.28 16.83 -1.09
C LEU A 19 -15.98 16.04 -1.19
N TRP A 20 -14.99 16.60 -1.90
CA TRP A 20 -13.65 16.02 -2.01
C TRP A 20 -13.01 15.82 -0.63
N ALA A 21 -12.97 16.85 0.20
CA ALA A 21 -12.34 16.78 1.52
C ALA A 21 -13.01 15.72 2.43
N VAL A 22 -14.34 15.64 2.42
CA VAL A 22 -15.07 14.64 3.20
C VAL A 22 -14.83 13.23 2.65
N ALA A 23 -14.92 13.02 1.33
CA ALA A 23 -14.65 11.72 0.71
C ALA A 23 -13.21 11.27 0.97
N PHE A 24 -12.25 12.18 0.83
CA PHE A 24 -10.84 11.96 1.11
C PHE A 24 -10.62 11.49 2.55
N LEU A 25 -11.16 12.21 3.53
CA LEU A 25 -11.01 11.85 4.95
C LEU A 25 -11.65 10.50 5.26
N LEU A 26 -12.80 10.18 4.66
CA LEU A 26 -13.46 8.88 4.84
C LEU A 26 -12.60 7.74 4.27
N PHE A 27 -12.18 7.83 3.01
CA PHE A 27 -11.34 6.81 2.39
C PHE A 27 -9.99 6.67 3.10
N PHE A 28 -9.38 7.79 3.47
CA PHE A 28 -8.10 7.79 4.17
C PHE A 28 -8.21 7.12 5.53
N THR A 29 -9.24 7.44 6.32
CA THR A 29 -9.45 6.80 7.63
C THR A 29 -9.65 5.29 7.49
N LEU A 30 -10.42 4.86 6.48
CA LEU A 30 -10.64 3.43 6.21
C LEU A 30 -9.34 2.73 5.78
N ALA A 31 -8.60 3.28 4.82
CA ALA A 31 -7.33 2.71 4.37
C ALA A 31 -6.24 2.74 5.47
N ALA A 32 -6.18 3.81 6.26
CA ALA A 32 -5.27 3.93 7.40
C ALA A 32 -5.59 2.92 8.50
N SER A 33 -6.88 2.62 8.74
CA SER A 33 -7.28 1.60 9.71
C SER A 33 -6.74 0.21 9.32
N TRP A 34 -6.81 -0.15 8.04
CA TRP A 34 -6.15 -1.36 7.51
C TRP A 34 -4.63 -1.31 7.66
N SER A 35 -4.03 -0.15 7.42
CA SER A 35 -2.58 0.05 7.55
C SER A 35 -2.06 -0.29 8.95
N VAL A 36 -2.84 0.03 9.99
CA VAL A 36 -2.47 -0.21 11.40
C VAL A 36 -2.90 -1.61 11.86
N ALA A 37 -4.07 -2.08 11.44
CA ALA A 37 -4.61 -3.38 11.86
C ALA A 37 -3.84 -4.58 11.27
N THR A 38 -3.16 -4.37 10.14
CA THR A 38 -2.45 -5.44 9.43
C THR A 38 -1.00 -5.52 9.90
N PRO A 39 -0.46 -6.71 10.25
CA PRO A 39 0.96 -6.84 10.58
C PRO A 39 1.84 -6.44 9.38
N LEU A 40 3.05 -5.95 9.66
CA LEU A 40 4.01 -5.59 8.62
C LEU A 40 4.35 -6.81 7.74
N SER A 41 4.39 -6.60 6.43
CA SER A 41 4.61 -7.65 5.42
C SER A 41 3.52 -8.73 5.37
N GLY A 42 2.39 -8.53 6.05
CA GLY A 42 1.24 -9.44 6.06
C GLY A 42 0.28 -9.29 4.88
N SER A 43 0.43 -8.23 4.08
CA SER A 43 -0.28 -8.07 2.82
C SER A 43 0.44 -8.80 1.68
N ALA A 44 -0.28 -9.05 0.58
CA ALA A 44 0.23 -9.75 -0.60
C ALA A 44 1.51 -9.07 -1.13
N ASP A 45 2.62 -9.84 -1.11
CA ASP A 45 3.96 -9.47 -1.58
C ASP A 45 4.51 -8.13 -1.04
N GLU A 46 3.96 -7.65 0.08
CA GLU A 46 4.21 -6.29 0.55
C GLU A 46 5.69 -6.03 0.89
N HIS A 47 6.40 -7.04 1.40
CA HIS A 47 7.84 -6.99 1.64
C HIS A 47 8.62 -6.61 0.37
N ALA A 48 8.24 -7.16 -0.80
CA ALA A 48 8.90 -6.86 -2.06
C ALA A 48 8.62 -5.42 -2.50
N HIS A 49 7.39 -4.96 -2.28
CA HIS A 49 6.98 -3.59 -2.58
C HIS A 49 7.61 -2.56 -1.64
N TYR A 50 7.84 -2.86 -0.36
CA TYR A 50 8.63 -2.01 0.54
C TYR A 50 10.06 -1.81 0.02
N ILE A 51 10.73 -2.91 -0.35
CA ILE A 51 12.09 -2.87 -0.91
C ILE A 51 12.09 -2.03 -2.19
N ARG A 52 11.12 -2.25 -3.10
CA ARG A 52 11.00 -1.49 -4.34
C ARG A 52 10.75 0.00 -4.09
N ALA A 53 9.84 0.33 -3.17
CA ALA A 53 9.52 1.70 -2.79
C ALA A 53 10.74 2.43 -2.20
N ALA A 54 11.45 1.79 -1.28
CA ALA A 54 12.65 2.33 -0.66
C ALA A 54 13.80 2.51 -1.66
N ALA A 55 13.96 1.58 -2.61
CA ALA A 55 14.95 1.66 -3.68
C ALA A 55 14.65 2.81 -4.65
N VAL A 56 13.41 2.91 -5.14
CA VAL A 56 12.98 3.98 -6.06
C VAL A 56 13.08 5.35 -5.40
N ALA A 57 12.71 5.48 -4.12
CA ALA A 57 12.88 6.73 -3.37
C ALA A 57 14.34 7.18 -3.26
N ARG A 58 15.29 6.25 -3.34
CA ARG A 58 16.74 6.51 -3.37
C ARG A 58 17.32 6.60 -4.80
N GLY A 59 16.47 6.69 -5.82
CA GLY A 59 16.89 6.80 -7.22
C GLY A 59 17.31 5.49 -7.88
N GLN A 60 17.13 4.34 -7.22
CA GLN A 60 17.44 3.02 -7.77
C GLN A 60 16.25 2.49 -8.59
N PHE A 61 15.98 3.12 -9.73
CA PHE A 61 14.87 2.75 -10.63
C PHE A 61 15.06 1.39 -11.29
N ASN A 62 16.32 1.03 -11.54
CA ASN A 62 16.74 -0.27 -12.06
C ASN A 62 17.71 -0.89 -11.04
N GLY A 63 17.99 -2.18 -11.22
CA GLY A 63 18.97 -2.90 -10.41
C GLY A 63 19.49 -4.12 -11.15
N PRO A 64 20.62 -4.70 -10.72
CA PRO A 64 21.12 -5.93 -11.29
C PRO A 64 20.09 -7.06 -11.13
N GLU A 65 20.04 -7.95 -12.11
CA GLU A 65 19.30 -9.20 -11.96
C GLU A 65 20.07 -10.12 -11.00
N VAL A 66 19.39 -10.61 -9.98
CA VAL A 66 19.94 -11.53 -8.98
C VAL A 66 19.10 -12.79 -9.00
N MET A 67 19.76 -13.92 -9.26
CA MET A 67 19.09 -15.23 -9.28
C MET A 67 18.93 -15.75 -7.85
N VAL A 68 17.70 -15.74 -7.35
CA VAL A 68 17.38 -16.25 -6.02
C VAL A 68 16.76 -17.65 -6.10
N PRO A 69 17.12 -18.58 -5.20
CA PRO A 69 16.47 -19.89 -5.15
C PRO A 69 15.02 -19.73 -4.69
N ARG A 70 14.09 -20.38 -5.39
CA ARG A 70 12.67 -20.45 -5.06
C ARG A 70 12.19 -21.89 -5.25
N ARG A 71 11.31 -22.35 -4.38
CA ARG A 71 10.67 -23.66 -4.52
C ARG A 71 9.30 -23.51 -5.15
N VAL A 72 9.09 -24.13 -6.31
CA VAL A 72 7.81 -24.09 -7.05
C VAL A 72 7.39 -25.53 -7.35
N ALA A 73 6.19 -25.92 -6.92
CA ALA A 73 5.68 -27.29 -7.09
C ALA A 73 6.67 -28.39 -6.63
N GLY A 74 7.40 -28.14 -5.55
CA GLY A 74 8.39 -29.08 -4.99
C GLY A 74 9.78 -29.04 -5.62
N ALA A 75 9.94 -28.42 -6.80
CA ALA A 75 11.22 -28.27 -7.49
C ALA A 75 11.96 -26.98 -7.11
N GLU A 76 13.30 -27.04 -7.02
CA GLU A 76 14.14 -25.86 -6.88
C GLU A 76 14.33 -25.19 -8.24
N VAL A 77 13.87 -23.95 -8.33
CA VAL A 77 14.04 -23.09 -9.49
C VAL A 77 14.76 -21.82 -9.08
N LYS A 78 15.52 -21.23 -9.99
CA LYS A 78 16.10 -19.90 -9.76
C LYS A 78 15.15 -18.87 -10.35
N SER A 79 14.71 -17.92 -9.54
CA SER A 79 13.87 -16.80 -9.96
C SER A 79 14.73 -15.55 -10.08
N ALA A 80 14.53 -14.79 -11.17
CA ALA A 80 15.18 -13.52 -11.37
C ALA A 80 14.48 -12.44 -10.54
N GLU A 81 15.17 -11.89 -9.53
CA GLU A 81 14.75 -10.72 -8.77
C GLU A 81 15.66 -9.52 -9.08
N THR A 82 15.22 -8.32 -8.74
CA THR A 82 16.03 -7.11 -8.88
C THR A 82 16.76 -6.81 -7.58
N GLY A 83 18.08 -6.64 -7.65
CA GLY A 83 18.90 -6.21 -6.53
C GLY A 83 18.79 -4.70 -6.28
N ALA A 84 18.76 -4.32 -5.01
CA ALA A 84 18.80 -2.93 -4.54
C ALA A 84 19.77 -2.81 -3.37
N GLN A 85 20.48 -1.69 -3.29
CA GLN A 85 21.38 -1.36 -2.19
C GLN A 85 20.60 -0.61 -1.11
N LEU A 86 20.23 -1.32 -0.04
CA LEU A 86 19.47 -0.77 1.10
C LEU A 86 20.10 -1.22 2.42
N PRO A 87 19.72 -0.63 3.56
CA PRO A 87 20.03 -1.20 4.87
C PRO A 87 19.71 -2.69 4.93
N GLN A 88 20.63 -3.48 5.51
CA GLN A 88 20.57 -4.94 5.52
C GLN A 88 19.24 -5.49 6.07
N TRP A 89 18.66 -4.81 7.07
CA TRP A 89 17.40 -5.23 7.70
C TRP A 89 16.21 -5.31 6.71
N TYR A 90 16.24 -4.60 5.57
CA TYR A 90 15.20 -4.73 4.54
C TYR A 90 15.10 -6.16 4.00
N GLY A 91 16.20 -6.93 4.00
CA GLY A 91 16.21 -8.32 3.56
C GLY A 91 15.42 -9.26 4.48
N GLU A 92 15.22 -8.85 5.74
CA GLU A 92 14.50 -9.61 6.78
C GLU A 92 12.99 -9.46 6.65
N LEU A 93 12.48 -8.46 5.91
CA LEU A 93 11.04 -8.27 5.69
C LEU A 93 10.36 -9.52 5.07
N ARG A 94 11.11 -10.32 4.32
CA ARG A 94 10.64 -11.58 3.72
C ARG A 94 10.23 -12.64 4.75
N THR A 95 10.78 -12.61 5.96
CA THR A 95 10.52 -13.65 6.97
C THR A 95 9.42 -13.24 7.97
N LEU A 96 9.03 -11.97 8.00
CA LEU A 96 8.07 -11.48 9.01
C LEU A 96 6.71 -12.19 8.96
N HIS A 97 6.25 -12.55 7.77
CA HIS A 97 4.94 -13.18 7.60
C HIS A 97 4.98 -14.71 7.62
N THR A 98 6.17 -15.33 7.53
CA THR A 98 6.27 -16.77 7.24
C THR A 98 5.79 -17.65 8.39
N CYS A 99 5.82 -17.16 9.64
CA CYS A 99 5.38 -17.95 10.80
C CYS A 99 3.85 -18.11 10.90
N TYR A 100 3.08 -17.16 10.38
CA TYR A 100 1.60 -17.19 10.42
C TYR A 100 0.95 -17.35 9.05
N SER A 101 1.70 -17.17 7.97
CA SER A 101 1.20 -17.35 6.60
C SER A 101 0.72 -18.79 6.39
N GLY A 102 -0.56 -18.96 6.09
CA GLY A 102 -1.20 -20.28 5.94
C GLY A 102 -1.60 -20.96 7.25
N HIS A 103 -1.39 -20.31 8.41
CA HIS A 103 -1.69 -20.84 9.73
C HIS A 103 -2.69 -19.96 10.47
N TYR A 104 -3.98 -20.14 10.19
CA TYR A 104 -5.07 -19.28 10.70
C TYR A 104 -5.20 -19.22 12.24
N HIS A 105 -4.63 -20.19 12.96
CA HIS A 105 -4.65 -20.25 14.43
C HIS A 105 -3.40 -19.65 15.09
N VAL A 106 -2.42 -19.21 14.31
CA VAL A 106 -1.17 -18.63 14.82
C VAL A 106 -1.27 -17.10 14.76
N PRO A 107 -1.17 -16.39 15.90
CA PRO A 107 -1.20 -14.93 15.91
C PRO A 107 0.09 -14.36 15.30
N ALA A 108 -0.01 -13.16 14.71
CA ALA A 108 1.13 -12.49 14.07
C ALA A 108 2.27 -12.11 15.04
N SER A 109 2.06 -12.24 16.35
CA SER A 109 3.10 -12.09 17.37
C SER A 109 4.21 -13.14 17.29
N CYS A 110 4.04 -14.20 16.50
CA CYS A 110 5.13 -15.15 16.20
C CYS A 110 6.25 -14.56 15.34
N SER A 111 6.02 -13.38 14.74
CA SER A 111 6.95 -12.77 13.81
C SER A 111 8.29 -12.45 14.49
N PRO A 112 9.42 -12.75 13.85
CA PRO A 112 10.72 -12.36 14.40
C PRO A 112 10.83 -10.83 14.49
N GLU A 113 11.62 -10.36 15.46
CA GLU A 113 11.96 -8.94 15.54
C GLU A 113 12.84 -8.54 14.36
N LEU A 114 12.61 -7.33 13.82
CA LEU A 114 13.47 -6.76 12.79
C LEU A 114 14.81 -6.34 13.37
N GLY A 115 15.89 -6.70 12.68
CA GLY A 115 17.21 -6.17 12.94
C GLY A 115 17.30 -4.66 12.72
N SER A 116 18.33 -4.06 13.28
CA SER A 116 18.62 -2.62 13.20
C SER A 116 19.88 -2.31 12.37
N SER A 117 20.39 -3.29 11.61
CA SER A 117 21.62 -3.14 10.82
C SER A 117 21.43 -2.16 9.67
N GLU A 118 21.98 -0.96 9.84
CA GLU A 118 21.99 0.11 8.82
C GLU A 118 23.09 -0.06 7.78
N LYS A 119 23.87 -1.15 7.85
CA LYS A 119 24.89 -1.45 6.85
C LYS A 119 24.22 -1.65 5.49
N THR A 120 24.70 -0.94 4.48
CA THR A 120 24.21 -1.13 3.12
C THR A 120 24.57 -2.52 2.64
N ALA A 121 23.56 -3.28 2.23
CA ALA A 121 23.69 -4.61 1.66
C ALA A 121 22.85 -4.70 0.38
N GLN A 122 23.18 -5.68 -0.45
CA GLN A 122 22.33 -6.04 -1.58
C GLN A 122 21.12 -6.81 -1.05
N VAL A 123 19.94 -6.23 -1.18
CA VAL A 123 18.64 -6.88 -0.93
C VAL A 123 17.93 -7.08 -2.25
N THR A 124 17.08 -8.09 -2.37
CA THR A 124 16.40 -8.40 -3.63
C THR A 124 14.89 -8.22 -3.51
N THR A 125 14.24 -7.85 -4.60
CA THR A 125 12.79 -7.70 -4.69
C THR A 125 12.24 -8.30 -5.98
N ALA A 126 11.13 -9.05 -5.85
CA ALA A 126 10.34 -9.51 -6.98
C ALA A 126 9.55 -8.38 -7.68
N ALA A 127 9.41 -7.22 -7.04
CA ALA A 127 8.67 -6.07 -7.56
C ALA A 127 9.53 -5.14 -8.44
N GLY A 128 10.79 -5.50 -8.73
CA GLY A 128 11.74 -4.63 -9.44
C GLY A 128 11.32 -4.23 -10.86
N ARG A 129 10.49 -5.03 -11.53
CA ARG A 129 10.00 -4.77 -12.90
C ARG A 129 8.75 -3.88 -12.95
N TYR A 130 8.15 -3.55 -11.81
CA TYR A 130 6.99 -2.66 -11.78
C TYR A 130 7.38 -1.21 -12.08
N HIS A 131 6.45 -0.47 -12.69
CA HIS A 131 6.65 0.93 -13.06
C HIS A 131 6.96 1.79 -11.81
N PRO A 132 7.99 2.66 -11.84
CA PRO A 132 8.45 3.38 -10.64
C PRO A 132 7.50 4.48 -10.15
N GLY A 133 6.55 4.93 -10.97
CA GLY A 133 5.67 6.06 -10.66
C GLY A 133 4.92 5.94 -9.34
N TYR A 134 4.29 4.79 -9.07
CA TYR A 134 3.62 4.54 -7.79
C TYR A 134 4.60 4.60 -6.61
N TYR A 135 5.77 3.99 -6.76
CA TYR A 135 6.79 3.90 -5.72
C TYR A 135 7.43 5.24 -5.37
N LEU A 136 7.49 6.18 -6.33
CA LEU A 136 7.89 7.56 -6.05
C LEU A 136 6.88 8.27 -5.13
N ALA A 137 5.58 8.03 -5.32
CA ALA A 137 4.53 8.65 -4.52
C ALA A 137 4.51 8.13 -3.07
N VAL A 138 4.83 6.85 -2.85
CA VAL A 138 4.68 6.20 -1.54
C VAL A 138 5.98 5.90 -0.82
N GLY A 139 7.12 5.92 -1.51
CA GLY A 139 8.41 5.47 -0.96
C GLY A 139 9.21 6.53 -0.19
N TRP A 140 8.91 7.82 -0.39
CA TRP A 140 9.65 8.92 0.23
C TRP A 140 9.73 8.90 1.77
N PRO A 141 8.75 8.39 2.54
CA PRO A 141 8.88 8.36 4.00
C PRO A 141 10.05 7.51 4.48
N SER A 142 10.46 6.51 3.69
CA SER A 142 11.63 5.66 3.98
C SER A 142 12.97 6.41 3.97
N LEU A 143 13.00 7.65 3.46
CA LEU A 143 14.16 8.53 3.50
C LEU A 143 14.24 9.31 4.81
N LEU A 144 13.09 9.51 5.47
CA LEU A 144 12.96 10.38 6.65
C LEU A 144 12.98 9.58 7.94
N VAL A 145 12.31 8.43 7.95
CA VAL A 145 12.14 7.59 9.15
C VAL A 145 12.66 6.19 8.86
N LYS A 146 13.49 5.70 9.79
CA LYS A 146 14.13 4.38 9.70
C LYS A 146 13.31 3.33 10.44
N GLY A 147 13.57 2.06 10.14
CA GLY A 147 12.95 0.94 10.83
C GLY A 147 11.44 0.79 10.56
N PRO A 148 10.72 0.08 11.44
CA PRO A 148 9.31 -0.28 11.26
C PRO A 148 8.38 0.92 11.07
N ASP A 149 8.63 2.02 11.79
CA ASP A 149 7.81 3.23 11.71
C ASP A 149 7.82 3.83 10.31
N GLY A 150 8.97 3.79 9.63
CA GLY A 150 9.11 4.23 8.24
C GLY A 150 8.22 3.44 7.29
N LEU A 151 8.02 2.13 7.54
CA LEU A 151 7.14 1.27 6.73
C LEU A 151 5.66 1.62 6.94
N TYR A 152 5.25 1.90 8.17
CA TYR A 152 3.90 2.41 8.44
C TYR A 152 3.66 3.76 7.78
N LEU A 153 4.64 4.66 7.78
CA LEU A 153 4.50 5.93 7.07
C LEU A 153 4.39 5.75 5.55
N MET A 154 5.06 4.75 4.97
CA MET A 154 4.87 4.40 3.55
C MET A 154 3.45 3.88 3.28
N ARG A 155 2.88 3.08 4.18
CA ARG A 155 1.46 2.66 4.10
C ARG A 155 0.52 3.86 4.15
N LEU A 156 0.75 4.80 5.07
CA LEU A 156 -0.05 6.03 5.16
C LEU A 156 0.11 6.89 3.91
N ALA A 157 1.31 6.95 3.31
CA ALA A 157 1.52 7.62 2.02
C ALA A 157 0.74 6.95 0.88
N ALA A 158 0.70 5.62 0.84
CA ALA A 158 -0.16 4.87 -0.09
C ALA A 158 -1.65 5.17 0.13
N ALA A 159 -2.10 5.18 1.40
CA ALA A 159 -3.46 5.52 1.78
C ALA A 159 -3.84 6.94 1.36
N LEU A 160 -2.96 7.93 1.59
CA LEU A 160 -3.15 9.32 1.16
C LEU A 160 -3.28 9.40 -0.38
N PHE A 161 -2.36 8.77 -1.11
CA PHE A 161 -2.35 8.77 -2.56
C PHE A 161 -3.64 8.16 -3.15
N CYS A 162 -4.00 6.96 -2.72
CA CYS A 162 -5.20 6.27 -3.21
C CYS A 162 -6.48 7.00 -2.80
N SER A 163 -6.55 7.54 -1.59
CA SER A 163 -7.73 8.28 -1.12
C SER A 163 -7.94 9.59 -1.89
N ALA A 164 -6.87 10.26 -2.32
CA ALA A 164 -6.96 11.43 -3.17
C ALA A 164 -7.57 11.10 -4.54
N LEU A 165 -7.18 9.98 -5.14
CA LEU A 165 -7.75 9.49 -6.40
C LEU A 165 -9.23 9.12 -6.24
N LEU A 166 -9.58 8.33 -5.22
CA LEU A 166 -10.97 7.94 -4.95
C LEU A 166 -11.86 9.15 -4.62
N ALA A 167 -11.37 10.12 -3.85
CA ALA A 167 -12.10 11.36 -3.59
C ALA A 167 -12.32 12.19 -4.86
N SER A 168 -11.35 12.19 -5.77
CA SER A 168 -11.47 12.83 -7.07
C SER A 168 -12.51 12.12 -7.95
N ALA A 169 -12.54 10.78 -7.92
CA ALA A 169 -13.58 9.99 -8.59
C ALA A 169 -14.99 10.30 -8.06
N VAL A 170 -15.16 10.50 -6.74
CA VAL A 170 -16.45 10.90 -6.15
C VAL A 170 -16.91 12.27 -6.66
N VAL A 171 -16.02 13.26 -6.73
CA VAL A 171 -16.37 14.58 -7.26
C VAL A 171 -16.76 14.50 -8.74
N THR A 172 -15.95 13.83 -9.56
CA THR A 172 -16.23 13.62 -10.98
C THR A 172 -17.55 12.90 -11.20
N ALA A 173 -17.85 11.87 -10.39
CA ALA A 173 -19.11 11.14 -10.45
C ALA A 173 -20.32 12.01 -10.05
N ALA A 174 -20.14 12.92 -9.08
CA ALA A 174 -21.19 13.83 -8.63
C ALA A 174 -21.58 14.88 -9.68
N GLU A 175 -20.65 15.25 -10.56
CA GLU A 175 -20.87 16.18 -11.68
C GLU A 175 -21.49 15.49 -12.92
N TRP A 176 -21.59 14.17 -12.93
CA TRP A 176 -22.15 13.41 -14.04
C TRP A 176 -23.68 13.57 -14.15
N ARG A 177 -24.21 13.55 -15.38
CA ARG A 177 -25.67 13.65 -15.68
C ARG A 177 -26.55 12.64 -14.92
N ARG A 178 -26.02 11.45 -14.61
CA ARG A 178 -26.68 10.38 -13.82
C ARG A 178 -25.92 10.15 -12.52
N ARG A 179 -25.71 11.22 -11.74
CA ARG A 179 -24.91 11.24 -10.51
C ARG A 179 -25.16 10.07 -9.56
N SER A 180 -26.41 9.65 -9.39
CA SER A 180 -26.76 8.56 -8.47
C SER A 180 -26.18 7.21 -8.91
N LEU A 181 -26.22 6.91 -10.21
CA LEU A 181 -25.64 5.68 -10.75
C LEU A 181 -24.12 5.73 -10.76
N ALA A 182 -23.54 6.89 -11.09
CA ALA A 182 -22.08 7.07 -11.09
C ALA A 182 -21.51 6.91 -9.67
N LEU A 183 -22.12 7.56 -8.67
CA LEU A 183 -21.73 7.44 -7.27
C LEU A 183 -21.93 6.01 -6.75
N LEU A 184 -23.04 5.36 -7.10
CA LEU A 184 -23.25 3.95 -6.77
C LEU A 184 -22.11 3.08 -7.31
N GLY A 185 -21.68 3.31 -8.54
CA GLY A 185 -20.52 2.63 -9.14
C GLY A 185 -19.25 2.78 -8.30
N VAL A 186 -18.90 4.00 -7.93
CA VAL A 186 -17.73 4.29 -7.08
C VAL A 186 -17.82 3.55 -5.74
N PHE A 187 -18.98 3.60 -5.07
CA PHE A 187 -19.15 2.92 -3.78
C PHE A 187 -19.15 1.39 -3.89
N THR A 188 -19.69 0.83 -4.97
CA THR A 188 -19.63 -0.62 -5.21
C THR A 188 -18.21 -1.10 -5.54
N ALA A 189 -17.40 -0.27 -6.19
CA ALA A 189 -15.99 -0.57 -6.48
C ALA A 189 -15.10 -0.47 -5.23
N ALA A 190 -15.48 0.39 -4.26
CA ALA A 190 -14.80 0.56 -2.97
C ALA A 190 -15.04 -0.62 -1.99
N THR A 191 -14.76 -1.84 -2.45
CA THR A 191 -14.87 -3.07 -1.68
C THR A 191 -13.87 -3.09 -0.51
N PRO A 192 -14.05 -3.96 0.50
CA PRO A 192 -13.07 -4.13 1.57
C PRO A 192 -11.66 -4.45 1.05
N MET A 193 -11.53 -5.23 -0.03
CA MET A 193 -10.24 -5.55 -0.63
C MET A 193 -9.58 -4.33 -1.29
N ALA A 194 -10.36 -3.50 -1.99
CA ALA A 194 -9.85 -2.26 -2.58
C ALA A 194 -9.34 -1.30 -1.50
N LEU A 195 -10.12 -1.12 -0.42
CA LEU A 195 -9.73 -0.26 0.71
C LEU A 195 -8.54 -0.82 1.50
N PHE A 196 -8.45 -2.14 1.64
CA PHE A 196 -7.29 -2.82 2.20
C PHE A 196 -6.03 -2.55 1.36
N MET A 197 -6.09 -2.80 0.05
CA MET A 197 -4.98 -2.55 -0.87
C MET A 197 -4.57 -1.07 -0.91
N ALA A 198 -5.51 -0.14 -0.82
CA ALA A 198 -5.23 1.30 -0.73
C ALA A 198 -4.39 1.66 0.50
N GLY A 199 -4.49 0.91 1.61
CA GLY A 199 -3.71 1.09 2.82
C GLY A 199 -2.38 0.32 2.87
N MET A 200 -2.07 -0.47 1.84
CA MET A 200 -0.84 -1.27 1.78
C MET A 200 0.13 -0.66 0.78
N VAL A 201 1.43 -0.90 0.97
CA VAL A 201 2.42 -0.55 -0.06
C VAL A 201 2.35 -1.62 -1.15
N ASN A 202 1.46 -1.41 -2.12
CA ASN A 202 1.25 -2.29 -3.26
C ASN A 202 0.68 -1.47 -4.44
N PRO A 203 1.28 -1.53 -5.64
CA PRO A 203 0.82 -0.77 -6.80
C PRO A 203 -0.62 -1.10 -7.21
N SER A 204 -1.12 -2.30 -6.91
CA SER A 204 -2.52 -2.67 -7.18
C SER A 204 -3.51 -1.73 -6.48
N GLY A 205 -3.18 -1.21 -5.30
CA GLY A 205 -4.02 -0.21 -4.63
C GLY A 205 -4.15 1.08 -5.45
N GLY A 206 -3.03 1.55 -6.01
CA GLY A 206 -3.00 2.72 -6.89
C GLY A 206 -3.72 2.49 -8.22
N GLU A 207 -3.55 1.31 -8.82
CA GLU A 207 -4.22 0.91 -10.07
C GLU A 207 -5.75 0.82 -9.90
N ILE A 208 -6.22 0.22 -8.79
CA ILE A 208 -7.65 0.16 -8.46
C ILE A 208 -8.23 1.56 -8.22
N ALA A 209 -7.50 2.43 -7.51
CA ALA A 209 -7.98 3.77 -7.19
C ALA A 209 -8.00 4.72 -8.40
N ALA A 210 -7.15 4.46 -9.41
CA ALA A 210 -7.02 5.28 -10.61
C ALA A 210 -7.90 4.84 -11.79
N GLY A 211 -8.37 3.58 -11.80
CA GLY A 211 -9.20 3.00 -12.86
C GLY A 211 -10.67 3.38 -12.76
#